data_AF-A0A2P2E3V4-F1
#
_entry.id   AF-A0A2P2E3V4-F1
#
_cell.length_a   1.000
_cell.length_b   1.000
_cell.length_c   1.000
_cell.angle_alpha   90.00
_cell.angle_beta   90.00
_cell.angle_gamma   90.00
#
_symmetry.space_group_name_H-M   'P 1'
#
loop_
_entity.id
_entity.type
_entity.pdbx_description
1 polymer ?
#
loop_
_entity_poly.entity_id
_entity_poly.type
_entity_poly.pdbx_seq_one_letter_code
_entity_poly.pdbx_strand_id
1 'polypeptide(L)'
;MKPKSVKTDDLSKIFSSLKKGDEAAIGSYLVKGVRLQISKYNLTGAERVQLLYKRRRAQGLCIVCGTKVSKKNPATGKLYRLCEIHRNKIDKNS
;
A
#
# COMPACT_ATOMS: atom_id res chain seq x y z
N MET A 1 11.16 1.12 1.06
CA MET A 1 10.38 0.58 -0.08
C MET A 1 11.29 0.63 -1.30
N LYS A 2 11.40 -0.45 -2.08
CA LYS A 2 12.14 -0.42 -3.33
C LYS A 2 11.38 0.44 -4.35
N PRO A 3 12.04 1.35 -5.07
CA PRO A 3 11.36 2.19 -6.06
C PRO A 3 10.81 1.33 -7.19
N LYS A 4 9.60 1.66 -7.68
CA LYS A 4 9.04 1.00 -8.87
C LYS A 4 9.78 1.52 -10.10
N SER A 5 10.41 0.64 -10.87
CA SER A 5 10.97 1.00 -12.16
C SER A 5 9.83 1.32 -13.12
N VAL A 6 9.86 2.51 -13.73
CA VAL A 6 8.82 2.96 -14.67
C VAL A 6 9.46 3.59 -15.91
N LYS A 7 8.81 3.42 -17.07
CA LYS A 7 9.27 4.04 -18.33
C LYS A 7 8.87 5.52 -18.37
N THR A 8 9.43 6.27 -19.30
CA THR A 8 9.05 7.68 -19.52
C THR A 8 7.58 7.84 -19.89
N ASP A 9 6.99 6.88 -20.61
CA ASP A 9 5.56 6.89 -20.96
C ASP A 9 4.64 6.75 -19.73
N ASP A 10 5.06 6.00 -18.72
CA ASP A 10 4.31 5.81 -17.48
C ASP A 10 4.28 7.08 -16.60
N LEU A 11 5.22 8.00 -16.78
CA LEU A 11 5.21 9.28 -16.08
C LEU A 11 3.93 10.07 -16.41
N SER A 12 3.51 10.09 -17.68
CA SER A 12 2.30 10.79 -18.12
C SER A 12 1.04 10.26 -17.40
N LYS A 13 0.98 8.95 -17.16
CA LYS A 13 -0.10 8.32 -16.38
C LYS A 13 -0.03 8.71 -14.92
N ILE A 14 1.16 8.71 -14.32
CA ILE A 14 1.38 9.14 -12.93
C ILE A 14 0.96 10.61 -12.74
N PHE A 15 1.33 11.51 -13.66
CA PHE A 15 0.90 12.91 -13.63
C PHE A 15 -0.61 13.07 -13.83
N SER A 16 -1.23 12.24 -14.66
CA SER A 16 -2.68 12.25 -14.83
C SER A 16 -3.41 11.80 -13.55
N SER A 17 -2.89 10.79 -12.86
CA SER A 17 -3.39 10.37 -11.54
C SER A 17 -3.18 11.45 -10.47
N LEU A 18 -2.06 12.19 -10.53
CA LEU A 18 -1.83 13.35 -9.65
C LEU A 18 -2.85 14.46 -9.87
N LYS A 19 -3.16 14.80 -11.13
CA LYS A 19 -4.19 15.81 -11.46
C LYS A 19 -5.57 15.44 -10.90
N LYS A 20 -5.87 14.15 -10.82
CA LYS A 20 -7.12 13.61 -10.25
C LYS A 20 -7.10 13.52 -8.72
N GLY A 21 -5.97 13.82 -8.07
CA GLY A 21 -5.80 13.67 -6.62
C GLY A 21 -5.76 12.21 -6.16
N ASP A 22 -5.44 11.26 -7.06
CA ASP A 22 -5.48 9.84 -6.75
C ASP A 22 -4.28 9.40 -5.89
N GLU A 23 -4.56 8.74 -4.77
CA GLU A 23 -3.56 8.23 -3.83
C GLU A 23 -2.64 7.16 -4.46
N ALA A 24 -3.03 6.56 -5.60
CA ALA A 24 -2.22 5.59 -6.34
C ALA A 24 -0.95 6.21 -6.96
N ALA A 25 -0.92 7.53 -7.17
CA ALA A 25 0.27 8.25 -7.63
C ALA A 25 1.32 8.46 -6.52
N ILE A 26 0.96 8.26 -5.25
CA ILE A 26 1.88 8.40 -4.12
C ILE A 26 2.83 7.20 -4.10
N GLY A 27 4.12 7.45 -4.23
CA GLY A 27 5.10 6.37 -4.34
C GLY A 27 6.53 6.85 -4.57
N SER A 28 7.42 5.87 -4.73
CA SER A 28 8.79 6.10 -5.18
C SER A 28 8.99 5.35 -6.49
N TYR A 29 9.47 6.07 -7.48
CA TYR A 29 9.62 5.63 -8.86
C TYR A 29 11.08 5.78 -9.28
N LEU A 30 11.56 4.90 -10.13
CA LEU A 30 12.89 4.96 -10.74
C LEU A 30 12.73 5.10 -12.24
N VAL A 31 13.27 6.18 -12.81
CA VAL A 31 13.19 6.49 -14.25
C VAL A 31 14.57 6.81 -14.77
N LYS A 32 15.12 5.98 -15.66
CA LYS A 32 16.47 6.15 -16.23
C LYS A 32 17.55 6.46 -15.18
N GLY A 33 17.48 5.82 -14.01
CA GLY A 33 18.42 6.03 -12.90
C GLY A 33 18.06 7.18 -11.93
N VAL A 34 17.05 7.99 -12.25
CA VAL A 34 16.56 9.07 -11.37
C VAL A 34 15.44 8.57 -10.47
N ARG A 35 15.51 8.88 -9.17
CA ARG A 35 14.43 8.58 -8.22
C ARG A 35 13.44 9.74 -8.15
N LEU A 36 12.20 9.49 -8.54
CA LEU A 36 11.07 10.41 -8.33
C LEU A 36 10.27 9.96 -7.10
N GLN A 37 10.10 10.84 -6.13
CA GLN A 37 9.28 10.57 -4.94
C GLN A 37 8.07 11.50 -4.92
N ILE A 38 6.89 10.90 -4.86
CA ILE A 38 5.61 11.60 -4.80
C ILE A 38 4.98 11.32 -3.44
N SER A 39 4.68 12.38 -2.70
CA SER A 39 4.06 12.33 -1.36
C SER A 39 3.05 13.45 -1.20
N LYS A 40 1.97 13.20 -0.46
CA LYS A 40 0.99 14.24 -0.10
C LYS A 40 1.67 15.28 0.80
N TYR A 41 1.40 16.56 0.54
CA TYR A 41 1.85 17.67 1.38
C TYR A 41 1.12 17.65 2.74
N ASN A 42 1.82 17.98 3.84
CA ASN A 42 1.29 18.00 5.21
C ASN A 42 0.52 16.74 5.65
N LEU A 43 1.02 15.57 5.25
CA LEU A 43 0.44 14.28 5.59
C LEU A 43 0.57 14.02 7.10
N THR A 44 -0.56 13.93 7.81
CA THR A 44 -0.53 13.65 9.25
C THR A 44 -0.06 12.22 9.53
N GLY A 45 0.43 11.96 10.75
CA GLY A 45 0.85 10.61 11.16
C GLY A 45 -0.27 9.56 10.99
N ALA A 46 -1.50 9.93 11.35
CA ALA A 46 -2.68 9.07 11.20
C ALA A 46 -2.98 8.76 9.72
N GLU A 47 -2.97 9.76 8.84
CA GLU A 47 -3.17 9.55 7.40
C GLU A 47 -2.06 8.68 6.78
N ARG A 48 -0.82 8.82 7.26
CA ARG A 48 0.30 8.00 6.80
C ARG A 48 0.07 6.53 7.11
N VAL A 49 -0.45 6.24 8.30
CA VAL A 49 -0.81 4.88 8.72
C VAL A 49 -1.98 4.34 7.91
N GLN A 50 -3.01 5.15 7.66
CA GLN A 50 -4.15 4.76 6.83
C GLN A 50 -3.74 4.42 5.39
N LEU A 51 -2.89 5.25 4.77
CA LEU A 51 -2.32 4.99 3.44
C LEU A 51 -1.52 3.68 3.41
N LEU A 52 -0.71 3.44 4.44
CA LEU A 52 0.05 2.20 4.58
C LEU A 52 -0.88 0.99 4.65
N TYR A 53 -1.97 1.07 5.41
CA TYR A 53 -2.93 -0.02 5.57
C TYR A 53 -3.69 -0.29 4.26
N LYS A 54 -4.17 0.75 3.58
CA LYS A 54 -4.79 0.64 2.25
C LYS A 54 -3.85 -0.06 1.27
N ARG A 55 -2.60 0.39 1.18
CA ARG A 55 -1.59 -0.19 0.29
C ARG A 55 -1.29 -1.65 0.60
N ARG A 56 -1.11 -2.00 1.88
CA ARG A 56 -0.86 -3.37 2.31
C ARG A 56 -2.04 -4.28 1.97
N ARG A 57 -3.28 -3.83 2.19
CA ARG A 57 -4.50 -4.58 1.80
C ARG A 57 -4.58 -4.84 0.31
N ALA A 58 -4.30 -3.83 -0.52
CA ALA A 58 -4.29 -3.99 -1.98
C ALA A 58 -3.26 -5.01 -2.47
N GLN A 59 -2.16 -5.21 -1.72
CA GLN A 59 -1.10 -6.17 -2.02
C GLN A 59 -1.29 -7.53 -1.34
N GLY A 60 -2.41 -7.75 -0.63
CA GLY A 60 -2.63 -8.97 0.14
C GLY A 60 -1.66 -9.13 1.31
N LEU A 61 -1.17 -8.03 1.87
CA LEU A 61 -0.25 -8.00 3.01
C LEU A 61 -1.00 -7.67 4.31
N CYS A 62 -0.49 -8.20 5.42
CA CYS A 62 -0.98 -7.88 6.76
C CYS A 62 -0.80 -6.38 7.04
N ILE A 63 -1.87 -5.70 7.48
CA ILE A 63 -1.82 -4.26 7.75
C ILE A 63 -0.85 -3.88 8.88
N VAL A 64 -0.57 -4.79 9.83
CA VAL A 64 0.32 -4.55 10.98
C VAL A 64 1.79 -4.78 10.61
N CYS A 65 2.16 -6.00 10.19
CA CYS A 65 3.56 -6.36 9.95
C CYS A 65 3.99 -6.43 8.47
N GLY A 66 3.04 -6.36 7.52
CA GLY A 66 3.36 -6.45 6.10
C GLY A 66 3.65 -7.87 5.56
N THR A 67 3.52 -8.91 6.38
CA THR A 67 3.63 -10.31 5.93
C THR A 67 2.53 -10.66 4.93
N LYS A 68 2.84 -11.42 3.89
CA LYS A 68 1.87 -11.88 2.90
C LYS A 68 0.78 -12.72 3.57
N VAL A 69 -0.47 -12.41 3.26
CA VAL A 69 -1.64 -13.15 3.77
C VAL A 69 -2.05 -14.15 2.71
N SER A 70 -1.98 -15.44 3.05
CA SER A 70 -2.40 -16.52 2.16
C SER A 70 -3.82 -17.02 2.45
N LYS A 71 -4.30 -16.86 3.69
CA LYS A 71 -5.60 -17.37 4.12
C LYS A 71 -6.73 -16.43 3.70
N LYS A 72 -7.80 -17.00 3.14
CA LYS A 72 -9.07 -16.32 2.85
C LYS A 72 -10.05 -16.51 4.01
N ASN A 73 -10.89 -15.51 4.23
CA ASN A 73 -12.02 -15.62 5.14
C ASN A 73 -13.11 -16.47 4.47
N PRO A 74 -13.50 -17.61 5.07
CA PRO A 74 -14.49 -18.52 4.47
C PRO A 74 -15.86 -17.87 4.28
N ALA A 75 -16.24 -16.91 5.13
CA ALA A 75 -17.54 -16.23 5.02
C ALA A 75 -17.61 -15.21 3.87
N THR A 76 -16.47 -14.72 3.36
CA THR A 76 -16.45 -13.65 2.33
C THR A 76 -15.63 -14.00 1.10
N GLY A 77 -14.87 -15.10 1.11
CA GLY A 77 -13.93 -15.49 0.07
C GLY A 77 -12.71 -14.55 -0.10
N LYS A 78 -12.62 -13.46 0.66
CA LYS A 78 -11.56 -12.45 0.55
C LYS A 78 -10.37 -12.77 1.46
N LEU A 79 -9.16 -12.34 1.11
CA LEU A 79 -8.00 -12.44 2.00
C LEU A 79 -8.27 -11.71 3.32
N TYR A 80 -7.82 -12.28 4.43
CA TYR A 80 -7.91 -11.61 5.72
C TYR A 80 -7.08 -10.32 5.74
N ARG A 81 -7.50 -9.35 6.56
CA ARG A 81 -6.75 -8.10 6.78
C ARG A 81 -5.42 -8.30 7.52
N LEU A 82 -5.31 -9.39 8.28
CA LEU A 82 -4.19 -9.69 9.16
C LEU A 82 -3.60 -11.06 8.84
N CYS A 83 -2.30 -11.23 9.07
CA CYS A 83 -1.67 -12.54 9.06
C CYS A 83 -2.14 -13.37 10.25
N GLU A 84 -1.86 -14.67 10.24
CA GLU A 84 -2.29 -15.59 11.29
C GLU A 84 -1.81 -15.17 12.68
N ILE A 85 -0.54 -14.78 12.80
CA ILE A 85 0.05 -14.32 14.08
C ILE A 85 -0.76 -13.16 14.67
N HIS A 86 -1.10 -12.16 13.86
CA HIS A 86 -1.84 -10.99 14.34
C HIS A 86 -3.33 -11.26 14.53
N ARG A 87 -3.94 -12.22 13.82
CA ARG A 87 -5.30 -12.66 14.12
C ARG A 87 -5.34 -13.35 15.47
N ASN A 88 -4.48 -14.36 15.67
CA ASN A 88 -4.41 -15.12 16.91
C ASN A 88 -4.14 -14.24 18.14
N LYS A 89 -3.37 -13.15 17.99
CA LYS A 89 -3.18 -12.16 19.07
C LYS A 89 -4.46 -11.40 19.45
N ILE A 90 -5.33 -11.12 18.49
CA ILE A 90 -6.59 -10.40 18.74
C ILE A 90 -7.64 -11.39 19.27
N ASP A 91 -7.75 -12.57 18.66
CA ASP A 91 -8.67 -13.62 19.08
C ASP A 91 -8.39 -14.10 20.53
N LYS A 92 -7.13 -14.14 20.95
CA LYS A 92 -6.76 -14.49 22.34
C LYS A 92 -7.03 -13.39 23.38
N ASN A 93 -7.25 -12.16 22.92
CA ASN A 93 -7.56 -11.02 23.77
C ASN A 93 -9.06 -10.64 23.72
N SER A 94 -9.89 -11.49 23.11
CA SER A 94 -11.36 -11.32 23.01
C SER A 94 -12.09 -12.24 23.97
#